data_AF-A0A2T2TNV0-F1
#
_entry.id   AF-A0A2T2TNV0-F1
#
_cell.length_a   1.000
_cell.length_b   1.000
_cell.length_c   1.000
_cell.angle_alpha   90.00
_cell.angle_beta   90.00
_cell.angle_gamma   90.00
#
_symmetry.space_group_name_H-M   'P 1'
#
loop_
_entity.id
_entity.type
_entity.pdbx_description
1 polymer ?
#
loop_
_entity_poly.entity_id
_entity_poly.type
_entity_poly.pdbx_seq_one_letter_code
_entity_poly.pdbx_strand_id
1 'polypeptide(L)'
;MPDFDVAPTPNPNSLKVTTDAGPFIEEGLASFDSPDEADGHPLGERLFAVAGVENVLIMPEFVTITKGAGTEWDLLMPKIKSVLANHFEGASSDD
;
A
#
# COMPACT_ATOMS: atom_id res chain seq x y z
N MET A 1 8.75 -11.07 -8.42
CA MET A 1 7.93 -10.71 -7.24
C MET A 1 8.80 -10.34 -6.05
N PRO A 2 8.82 -9.06 -5.67
CA PRO A 2 9.60 -8.58 -4.53
C PRO A 2 9.08 -9.15 -3.21
N ASP A 3 9.97 -9.27 -2.23
CA ASP A 3 9.60 -9.68 -0.87
C ASP A 3 9.05 -8.47 -0.10
N PHE A 4 7.98 -8.69 0.65
CA PHE A 4 7.30 -7.67 1.44
C PHE A 4 7.24 -8.10 2.89
N ASP A 5 8.02 -7.39 3.72
CA ASP A 5 8.04 -7.59 5.15
C ASP A 5 6.96 -6.71 5.81
N VAL A 6 6.25 -7.28 6.78
CA VAL A 6 5.12 -6.64 7.44
C VAL A 6 5.43 -6.52 8.92
N ALA A 7 5.58 -5.28 9.38
CA ALA A 7 5.82 -4.96 10.76
C ALA A 7 4.54 -4.45 11.44
N PRO A 8 4.24 -4.93 12.67
CA PRO A 8 3.16 -4.36 13.46
C PRO A 8 3.48 -2.91 13.85
N THR A 9 2.44 -2.08 13.87
CA THR A 9 2.52 -0.69 14.35
C THR A 9 1.86 -0.60 15.73
N PRO A 10 2.05 0.48 16.51
CA PRO A 10 1.27 0.70 17.74
C PRO A 10 -0.25 0.74 17.51
N ASN A 11 -0.71 0.94 16.27
CA ASN A 11 -2.12 0.79 15.90
C ASN A 11 -2.40 -0.65 15.43
N PRO A 12 -3.24 -1.45 16.11
CA PRO A 12 -3.58 -2.80 15.68
C PRO A 12 -4.31 -2.85 14.32
N ASN A 13 -4.93 -1.74 13.92
CA ASN A 13 -5.62 -1.62 12.63
C ASN A 13 -4.69 -1.16 11.50
N SER A 14 -3.42 -0.86 11.79
CA SER A 14 -2.46 -0.44 10.78
C SER A 14 -1.23 -1.33 10.78
N LEU A 15 -0.78 -1.69 9.58
CA LEU A 15 0.45 -2.46 9.39
C LEU A 15 1.40 -1.69 8.50
N LYS A 16 2.68 -1.73 8.87
CA LYS A 16 3.76 -1.14 8.07
C LYS A 16 4.33 -2.21 7.16
N VAL A 17 4.40 -1.92 5.87
CA VAL A 17 4.96 -2.79 4.85
C VAL A 17 6.23 -2.14 4.32
N THR A 18 7.32 -2.91 4.31
CA THR A 18 8.62 -2.51 3.78
C THR A 18 9.06 -3.49 2.70
N THR A 19 9.89 -3.01 1.77
CA THR A 19 10.45 -3.84 0.70
C THR A 19 11.84 -3.37 0.33
N ASP A 20 12.64 -4.27 -0.23
CA ASP A 20 13.96 -3.98 -0.78
C ASP A 20 13.92 -3.69 -2.30
N ALA A 21 12.73 -3.78 -2.93
CA ALA A 21 12.55 -3.57 -4.36
C ALA A 21 12.92 -2.16 -4.83
N GLY A 22 12.81 -1.17 -3.94
CA GLY A 22 12.99 0.24 -4.23
C GLY A 22 11.96 1.10 -3.50
N PRO A 23 12.01 2.43 -3.71
CA PRO A 23 11.08 3.34 -3.06
C PRO A 23 9.67 3.27 -3.67
N PHE A 24 8.64 3.37 -2.85
CA PHE A 24 7.23 3.32 -3.32
C PHE A 24 6.78 4.60 -4.03
N ILE A 25 7.44 5.72 -3.76
CA ILE A 25 7.25 7.03 -4.40
C ILE A 25 8.63 7.70 -4.54
N GLU A 26 8.79 8.59 -5.51
CA GLU A 26 10.09 9.24 -5.79
C GLU A 26 10.61 10.05 -4.60
N GLU A 27 9.79 10.97 -4.08
CA GLU A 27 10.04 11.66 -2.82
C GLU A 27 8.74 12.12 -2.16
N GLY A 28 8.85 12.56 -0.90
CA GLY A 28 7.74 13.13 -0.15
C GLY A 28 6.95 12.09 0.65
N LEU A 29 5.67 12.40 0.87
CA LEU A 29 4.73 11.59 1.63
C LEU A 29 3.34 11.79 1.02
N ALA A 30 2.67 10.69 0.70
CA ALA A 30 1.30 10.71 0.21
C ALA A 30 0.40 9.98 1.23
N SER A 31 -0.49 10.73 1.87
CA SER A 31 -1.48 10.20 2.81
C SER A 31 -2.87 10.51 2.32
N PHE A 32 -3.73 9.50 2.37
CA PHE A 32 -5.10 9.61 1.89
C PHE A 32 -6.03 8.99 2.92
N ASP A 33 -7.02 9.75 3.37
CA ASP A 33 -8.04 9.30 4.32
C ASP A 33 -9.30 8.80 3.61
N SER A 34 -9.37 8.94 2.29
CA SER A 34 -10.49 8.48 1.46
C SER A 34 -10.04 8.16 0.03
N PRO A 35 -10.77 7.26 -0.68
CA PRO A 35 -10.46 6.92 -2.06
C PRO A 35 -10.52 8.14 -3.00
N ASP A 36 -11.43 9.09 -2.75
CA ASP A 36 -11.52 10.34 -3.51
C ASP A 36 -10.25 11.21 -3.40
N GLU A 37 -9.54 11.17 -2.27
CA GLU A 37 -8.28 11.92 -2.12
C GLU A 37 -7.12 11.25 -2.87
N ALA A 38 -7.19 9.93 -3.02
CA ALA A 38 -6.22 9.17 -3.80
C ALA A 38 -6.46 9.28 -5.31
N ASP A 39 -7.50 9.99 -5.76
CA ASP A 39 -7.81 10.22 -7.18
C ASP A 39 -6.59 10.81 -7.91
N GLY A 40 -6.16 10.12 -8.97
CA GLY A 40 -4.95 10.46 -9.72
C GLY A 40 -3.63 9.94 -9.14
N HIS A 41 -3.63 9.29 -7.97
CA HIS A 41 -2.46 8.63 -7.41
C HIS A 41 -2.47 7.12 -7.74
N PRO A 42 -1.63 6.64 -8.68
CA PRO A 42 -1.77 5.30 -9.26
C PRO A 42 -1.64 4.18 -8.23
N LEU A 43 -0.77 4.32 -7.23
CA LEU A 43 -0.63 3.34 -6.15
C LEU A 43 -1.75 3.48 -5.10
N GLY A 44 -2.23 4.70 -4.86
CA GLY A 44 -3.23 4.99 -3.84
C GLY A 44 -4.56 4.38 -4.24
N GLU A 45 -5.02 4.70 -5.44
CA GLU A 45 -6.26 4.17 -6.03
C GLU A 45 -6.28 2.63 -6.02
N ARG A 46 -5.17 1.98 -6.39
CA ARG A 46 -5.06 0.52 -6.38
C ARG A 46 -5.12 -0.07 -4.98
N LEU A 47 -4.56 0.61 -3.97
CA LEU A 47 -4.64 0.17 -2.58
C LEU A 47 -6.06 0.33 -2.03
N PHE A 48 -6.74 1.45 -2.34
CA PHE A 48 -8.14 1.65 -1.98
C PHE A 48 -9.11 0.71 -2.70
N ALA A 49 -8.75 0.21 -3.88
CA ALA A 49 -9.52 -0.83 -4.56
C ALA A 49 -9.61 -2.14 -3.73
N VAL A 50 -8.74 -2.32 -2.74
CA VAL A 50 -8.83 -3.42 -1.79
C VAL A 50 -9.94 -3.14 -0.77
N ALA A 51 -11.06 -3.86 -0.92
CA ALA A 51 -12.19 -3.76 -0.01
C ALA A 51 -11.77 -3.93 1.47
N GLY A 52 -12.05 -2.92 2.28
CA GLY A 52 -11.76 -2.89 3.72
C GLY A 52 -10.55 -2.03 4.11
N VAL A 53 -9.84 -1.43 3.15
CA VAL A 53 -8.86 -0.37 3.39
C VAL A 53 -9.60 0.95 3.64
N GLU A 54 -9.26 1.62 4.74
CA GLU A 54 -9.86 2.92 5.11
C GLU A 54 -8.90 4.08 4.93
N ASN A 55 -7.60 3.88 5.19
CA ASN A 55 -6.60 4.93 5.06
C ASN A 55 -5.28 4.32 4.55
N VAL A 56 -4.56 5.09 3.75
CA VAL A 56 -3.30 4.67 3.12
C VAL A 56 -2.27 5.77 3.25
N LEU A 57 -1.11 5.40 3.78
CA LEU A 57 0.07 6.26 3.91
C LEU A 57 1.20 5.64 3.10
N ILE A 58 1.70 6.37 2.12
CA ILE A 58 2.77 5.95 1.22
C ILE A 58 3.97 6.86 1.47
N MET A 59 5.09 6.26 1.84
CA MET A 59 6.38 6.91 1.98
C MET A 59 7.40 6.20 1.08
N PRO A 60 8.49 6.87 0.68
CA PRO A 60 9.54 6.25 -0.12
C PRO A 60 10.11 5.01 0.59
N GLU A 61 10.23 5.05 1.92
CA GLU A 61 10.81 3.95 2.71
C GLU A 61 9.82 2.82 3.05
N PHE A 62 8.52 3.13 3.19
CA PHE A 62 7.51 2.17 3.63
C PHE A 62 6.09 2.61 3.29
N VAL A 63 5.15 1.67 3.29
CA VAL A 63 3.72 1.96 3.19
C VAL A 63 3.02 1.52 4.47
N THR A 64 2.15 2.36 5.02
CA THR A 64 1.25 1.98 6.10
C THR A 64 -0.16 1.90 5.56
N ILE A 65 -0.79 0.75 5.76
CA ILE A 65 -2.18 0.54 5.36
C ILE A 65 -3.00 0.42 6.63
N THR A 66 -4.14 1.10 6.67
CA THR A 66 -5.11 1.03 7.76
C THR A 66 -6.37 0.34 7.28
N LYS A 67 -6.77 -0.72 7.97
CA LYS A 67 -7.99 -1.48 7.68
C LYS A 67 -9.14 -1.11 8.62
N GLY A 68 -10.36 -1.35 8.17
CA GLY A 68 -11.56 -1.24 9.01
C GLY A 68 -11.68 -2.33 10.06
N ALA A 69 -12.48 -2.05 11.09
CA ALA A 69 -12.72 -2.96 12.22
C ALA A 69 -13.39 -4.29 11.82
N GLY A 70 -14.12 -4.32 10.70
CA GLY A 70 -14.80 -5.52 10.19
C GLY A 70 -13.97 -6.38 9.24
N THR A 71 -12.68 -6.08 9.09
CA THR A 71 -11.83 -6.63 8.04
C THR A 71 -10.66 -7.41 8.61
N GLU A 72 -10.25 -8.51 7.96
CA GLU A 72 -9.13 -9.35 8.38
C GLU A 72 -7.88 -9.14 7.52
N TRP A 73 -6.71 -9.08 8.17
CA TRP A 73 -5.44 -8.92 7.46
C TRP A 73 -5.11 -10.11 6.57
N ASP A 74 -5.47 -11.34 6.94
CA ASP A 74 -5.30 -12.52 6.10
C ASP A 74 -5.92 -12.40 4.70
N LEU A 75 -7.02 -11.65 4.58
CA LEU A 75 -7.71 -11.42 3.30
C LEU A 75 -7.15 -10.22 2.55
N LEU A 76 -6.64 -9.22 3.27
CA LEU A 76 -6.12 -7.97 2.71
C LEU A 76 -4.68 -8.11 2.24
N MET A 77 -3.84 -8.74 3.07
CA MET A 77 -2.41 -8.87 2.85
C MET A 77 -2.06 -9.44 1.47
N PRO A 78 -2.65 -10.57 0.99
CA PRO A 78 -2.33 -11.07 -0.34
C PRO A 78 -2.72 -10.08 -1.46
N LYS A 79 -3.84 -9.35 -1.30
CA LYS A 79 -4.29 -8.34 -2.27
C LYS A 79 -3.36 -7.14 -2.30
N ILE A 80 -2.99 -6.63 -1.12
CA ILE A 80 -2.06 -5.51 -0.96
C ILE A 80 -0.71 -5.88 -1.57
N LYS A 81 -0.13 -7.03 -1.21
CA LYS A 81 1.15 -7.50 -1.76
C LYS A 81 1.10 -7.62 -3.29
N SER A 82 -0.01 -8.07 -3.86
CA SER A 82 -0.19 -8.11 -5.32
C SER A 82 -0.21 -6.71 -5.94
N VAL A 83 -0.89 -5.75 -5.32
CA VAL A 83 -0.91 -4.35 -5.78
C VAL A 83 0.48 -3.73 -5.74
N LEU A 84 1.20 -3.91 -4.61
CA LEU A 84 2.56 -3.43 -4.45
C LEU A 84 3.51 -4.09 -5.45
N ALA A 85 3.43 -5.42 -5.64
CA ALA A 85 4.25 -6.12 -6.63
C ALA A 85 4.03 -5.55 -8.04
N ASN A 86 2.79 -5.36 -8.46
CA ASN A 86 2.45 -4.78 -9.76
C ASN A 86 2.94 -3.33 -9.91
N HIS A 87 3.05 -2.57 -8.83
CA HIS A 87 3.62 -1.23 -8.87
C HIS A 87 5.11 -1.26 -9.25
N PHE A 88 5.88 -2.20 -8.69
CA PHE A 88 7.30 -2.37 -9.03
C PHE A 88 7.53 -3.09 -10.36
N GLU A 89 6.67 -4.06 -10.73
CA GLU A 89 6.82 -4.79 -12.00
C GLU A 89 6.30 -3.98 -13.21
N GLY A 90 5.34 -3.08 -13.01
CA GLY A 90 4.83 -2.17 -14.05
C GLY A 90 5.76 -1.01 -14.40
N ALA A 91 6.87 -0.81 -13.69
CA ALA A 91 7.90 0.16 -14.06
C ALA A 91 8.78 -0.32 -15.24
N SER A 92 8.57 -1.54 -15.75
CA SER A 92 9.32 -2.14 -16.86
C SER A 92 8.36 -2.70 -17.93
N SER A 93 7.48 -1.86 -18.47
CA SER A 93 6.81 -2.14 -19.75
C SER A 93 6.17 -0.86 -20.31
N ASP A 94 7.01 0.03 -20.81
CA ASP A 94 6.82 0.62 -22.14
C ASP A 94 8.20 1.12 -22.62
N ASP A 95 8.59 0.65 -23.81
CA ASP A 95 9.86 0.80 -24.57
C ASP A 95 10.99 -0.23 -24.33
#